data_AF-A0A0N4TWB4-F1
#
_entry.id   AF-A0A0N4TWB4-F1
#
_cell.length_a   1.000
_cell.length_b   1.000
_cell.length_c   1.000
_cell.angle_alpha   90.00
_cell.angle_beta   90.00
_cell.angle_gamma   90.00
#
_symmetry.space_group_name_H-M   'P 1'
#
loop_
_entity.id
_entity.type
_entity.pdbx_description
1 polymer ?
#
loop_
_entity_poly.entity_id
_entity_poly.type
_entity_poly.pdbx_seq_one_letter_code
_entity_poly.pdbx_strand_id
1 'polypeptide(L)'
;RAGLVEGIFRDTPVLPVHLDSSGLECYICDDENLDEGSDCHEQFRYDCTSYAKNFKPTELIFCRTMRKRVNSYTITKECISEQDHYRVFPLRQYSFDEEECDFIEMDGNELAYCLCQKNFCNAKNIVDQFVDFEEVSRKFLL
;
A
#
# COMPACT_ATOMS: atom_id res chain seq x y z
N ARG A 1 21.05 -1.79 58.91
CA ARG A 1 21.88 -1.43 57.72
C ARG A 1 21.29 -2.18 56.53
N ALA A 2 20.36 -1.54 55.81
CA ALA A 2 19.80 -2.06 54.58
C ALA A 2 20.71 -1.62 53.42
N GLY A 3 21.17 -2.57 52.61
CA GLY A 3 21.94 -2.31 51.39
C GLY A 3 21.01 -2.29 50.19
N LEU A 4 21.09 -1.21 49.41
CA LEU A 4 20.47 -1.02 48.11
C LEU A 4 21.10 -2.02 47.11
N VAL A 5 20.29 -2.74 46.34
CA VAL A 5 20.76 -3.44 45.14
C VAL A 5 20.03 -2.81 43.95
N GLU A 6 20.75 -2.00 43.18
CA GLU A 6 20.23 -1.40 41.95
C GLU A 6 20.23 -2.44 40.84
N GLY A 7 19.03 -2.77 40.33
CA GLY A 7 18.85 -3.57 39.13
C GLY A 7 18.86 -2.68 37.90
N ILE A 8 19.90 -2.81 37.08
CA ILE A 8 20.03 -2.15 35.78
C ILE A 8 19.08 -2.87 34.81
N PHE A 9 17.90 -2.30 34.58
CA PHE A 9 17.03 -2.67 33.46
C PHE A 9 17.70 -2.14 32.19
N ARG A 10 18.31 -3.02 31.40
CA ARG A 10 18.84 -2.65 30.09
C ARG A 10 17.67 -2.52 29.13
N ASP A 11 17.25 -1.28 28.91
CA ASP A 11 16.37 -0.90 27.80
C ASP A 11 16.96 -1.43 26.50
N THR A 12 16.36 -2.49 25.97
CA THR A 12 16.62 -2.94 24.61
C THR A 12 15.76 -2.05 23.72
N PRO A 13 16.33 -1.26 22.79
CA PRO A 13 15.50 -0.55 21.84
C PRO A 13 14.84 -1.59 20.95
N VAL A 14 13.51 -1.72 21.07
CA VAL A 14 12.68 -2.40 20.07
C VAL A 14 12.77 -1.54 18.82
N LEU A 15 13.71 -1.85 17.93
CA LEU A 15 13.71 -1.31 16.58
C LEU A 15 12.37 -1.70 15.95
N PRO A 16 11.67 -0.77 15.27
CA PRO A 16 10.50 -1.15 14.49
C PRO A 16 10.98 -2.22 13.50
N VAL A 17 10.23 -3.31 13.43
CA VAL A 17 10.42 -4.33 12.40
C VAL A 17 10.09 -3.65 11.08
N HIS A 18 11.06 -2.98 10.48
CA HIS A 18 11.01 -2.73 9.05
C HIS A 18 11.00 -4.12 8.43
N LEU A 19 9.82 -4.56 7.98
CA LEU A 19 9.74 -5.66 7.04
C LEU A 19 10.60 -5.23 5.87
N ASP A 20 11.78 -5.84 5.80
CA ASP A 20 12.69 -5.69 4.68
C ASP A 20 11.85 -5.93 3.43
N SER A 21 11.81 -4.95 2.51
CA SER A 21 11.14 -5.04 1.21
C SER A 21 11.68 -6.22 0.36
N SER A 22 12.62 -6.99 0.90
CA SER A 22 13.19 -8.22 0.35
C SER A 22 12.12 -9.29 0.12
N GLY A 23 11.56 -9.26 -1.09
CA GLY A 23 10.66 -10.30 -1.59
C GLY A 23 9.19 -9.90 -1.68
N LEU A 24 8.86 -8.60 -1.70
CA LEU A 24 7.50 -8.17 -2.03
C LEU A 24 7.16 -8.58 -3.47
N GLU A 25 6.07 -9.32 -3.65
CA GLU A 25 5.51 -9.64 -4.96
C GLU A 25 4.11 -9.04 -5.10
N CYS A 26 3.82 -8.42 -6.26
CA CYS A 26 2.51 -7.83 -6.54
C CYS A 26 1.92 -8.39 -7.83
N TYR A 27 0.61 -8.20 -8.01
CA TYR A 27 0.01 -8.28 -9.34
C TYR A 27 0.24 -6.98 -10.10
N ILE A 28 0.49 -7.08 -11.41
CA ILE A 28 0.65 -5.95 -12.32
C ILE A 28 -0.27 -6.08 -13.53
N CYS A 29 -0.79 -4.95 -13.98
CA CYS A 29 -1.59 -4.79 -15.21
C CYS A 29 -1.78 -3.30 -15.50
N ASP A 30 -2.13 -2.98 -16.74
CA ASP A 30 -2.51 -1.63 -17.15
C ASP A 30 -3.57 -1.74 -18.26
N ASP A 31 -4.83 -1.72 -17.85
CA ASP A 31 -5.98 -2.00 -18.71
C ASP A 31 -6.88 -0.76 -18.81
N GLU A 32 -7.30 -0.44 -20.02
CA GLU A 32 -8.15 0.71 -20.34
C GLU A 32 -9.48 0.27 -20.95
N ASN A 33 -10.43 1.21 -21.05
CA ASN A 33 -11.74 0.98 -21.67
C ASN A 33 -12.57 -0.10 -20.96
N LEU A 34 -12.43 -0.12 -19.64
CA LEU A 34 -13.10 -1.04 -18.74
C LEU A 34 -14.51 -0.56 -18.38
N ASP A 35 -15.37 -1.52 -18.05
CA ASP A 35 -16.71 -1.28 -17.53
C ASP A 35 -16.67 -0.84 -16.06
N GLU A 36 -17.79 -0.31 -15.57
CA GLU A 36 -17.90 0.04 -14.16
C GLU A 36 -17.78 -1.19 -13.26
N GLY A 37 -16.85 -1.13 -12.30
CA GLY A 37 -16.63 -2.20 -11.32
C GLY A 37 -15.82 -3.40 -11.84
N SER A 38 -15.33 -3.38 -13.08
CA SER A 38 -14.40 -4.41 -13.56
C SER A 38 -12.99 -4.22 -13.00
N ASP A 39 -12.19 -5.28 -13.11
CA ASP A 39 -10.75 -5.30 -12.83
C ASP A 39 -9.98 -5.53 -14.14
N CYS A 40 -8.67 -5.73 -14.06
CA CYS A 40 -7.84 -6.14 -15.20
C CYS A 40 -8.35 -7.45 -15.84
N HIS A 41 -8.31 -7.53 -17.17
CA HIS A 41 -8.64 -8.74 -17.93
C HIS A 41 -7.65 -9.87 -17.63
N GLU A 42 -6.37 -9.52 -17.49
CA GLU A 42 -5.31 -10.43 -17.07
C GLU A 42 -4.36 -9.69 -16.11
N GLN A 43 -3.83 -10.41 -15.13
CA GLN A 43 -2.90 -9.87 -14.14
C GLN A 43 -1.68 -10.77 -14.01
N PHE A 44 -0.50 -10.15 -13.94
CA PHE A 44 0.78 -10.87 -13.93
C PHE A 44 1.45 -10.72 -12.57
N ARG A 45 2.11 -11.78 -12.10
CA ARG A 45 2.92 -11.70 -10.88
C ARG A 45 4.24 -11.00 -11.20
N TYR A 46 4.67 -10.10 -10.31
CA TYR A 46 5.90 -9.35 -10.46
C TYR A 46 6.65 -9.23 -9.15
N ASP A 47 7.96 -9.50 -9.19
CA ASP A 47 8.88 -9.32 -8.07
C ASP A 47 9.30 -7.85 -7.95
N CYS A 48 8.75 -7.17 -6.94
CA CYS A 48 9.02 -5.77 -6.69
C CYS A 48 10.46 -5.50 -6.26
N THR A 49 11.24 -6.50 -5.86
CA THR A 49 12.67 -6.36 -5.53
C THR A 49 13.45 -5.79 -6.72
N SER A 50 13.04 -6.10 -7.96
CA SER A 50 13.66 -5.53 -9.17
C SER A 50 13.39 -4.04 -9.33
N TYR A 51 12.19 -3.59 -8.97
CA TYR A 51 11.84 -2.16 -8.96
C TYR A 51 12.49 -1.43 -7.78
N ALA A 52 12.53 -2.04 -6.60
CA ALA A 52 13.12 -1.52 -5.36
C ALA A 52 14.61 -1.16 -5.49
N LYS A 53 15.37 -1.86 -6.34
CA LYS A 53 16.80 -1.59 -6.59
C LYS A 53 17.12 -0.18 -7.06
N ASN A 54 16.13 0.56 -7.57
CA ASN A 54 16.31 1.94 -8.02
C ASN A 54 16.29 2.96 -6.87
N PHE A 55 15.98 2.52 -5.65
CA PHE A 55 15.79 3.38 -4.49
C PHE A 55 16.79 3.07 -3.37
N LYS A 56 16.78 3.91 -2.33
CA LYS A 56 17.56 3.65 -1.12
C LYS A 56 16.99 2.43 -0.39
N PRO A 57 17.80 1.67 0.37
CA PRO A 57 17.30 0.52 1.14
C PRO A 57 16.21 0.85 2.17
N THR A 58 16.06 2.13 2.53
CA THR A 58 15.03 2.62 3.46
C THR A 58 13.74 3.03 2.74
N GLU A 59 13.71 3.00 1.41
CA GLU A 59 12.51 3.32 0.64
C GLU A 59 11.46 2.24 0.84
N LEU A 60 10.24 2.65 1.16
CA LEU A 60 9.11 1.74 1.26
C LEU A 60 8.55 1.46 -0.14
N ILE A 61 8.30 0.19 -0.42
CA ILE A 61 7.71 -0.29 -1.68
C ILE A 61 6.38 -0.95 -1.37
N PHE A 62 5.37 -0.66 -2.18
CA PHE A 62 3.99 -1.10 -2.02
C PHE A 62 3.49 -1.78 -3.29
N CYS A 63 2.52 -2.67 -3.14
CA CYS A 63 1.59 -2.96 -4.21
C CYS A 63 0.56 -1.83 -4.28
N ARG A 64 0.34 -1.28 -5.48
CA ARG A 64 -0.74 -0.33 -5.74
C ARG A 64 -1.77 -0.94 -6.67
N THR A 65 -3.05 -0.68 -6.38
CA THR A 65 -4.14 -0.73 -7.36
C THR A 65 -4.65 0.69 -7.53
N MET A 66 -4.78 1.16 -8.76
CA MET A 66 -5.34 2.46 -9.08
C MET A 66 -6.48 2.29 -10.09
N ARG A 67 -7.61 2.94 -9.84
CA ARG A 67 -8.72 3.07 -10.78
C ARG A 67 -8.93 4.52 -11.13
N LYS A 68 -8.95 4.84 -12.41
CA LYS A 68 -9.25 6.19 -12.91
C LYS A 68 -10.47 6.16 -13.81
N ARG A 69 -11.37 7.13 -13.67
CA ARG A 69 -12.48 7.39 -14.59
C ARG A 69 -12.34 8.79 -15.17
N VAL A 70 -12.28 8.87 -16.49
CA VAL A 70 -12.42 10.15 -17.23
C VAL A 70 -13.59 10.03 -18.20
N ASN A 71 -13.50 9.08 -19.13
CA ASN A 71 -14.58 8.73 -20.07
C ASN A 71 -14.95 7.24 -19.93
N SER A 72 -13.94 6.40 -19.79
CA SER A 72 -14.01 4.98 -19.44
C SER A 72 -13.18 4.73 -18.18
N TYR A 73 -13.24 3.51 -17.65
CA TYR A 73 -12.39 3.11 -16.54
C TYR A 73 -11.03 2.61 -17.03
N THR A 74 -10.00 2.97 -16.28
CA THR A 74 -8.64 2.42 -16.39
C THR A 74 -8.27 1.81 -15.04
N ILE A 75 -7.71 0.60 -15.07
CA ILE A 75 -7.13 -0.06 -13.89
C ILE A 75 -5.64 -0.25 -14.12
N THR A 76 -4.84 0.23 -13.18
CA THR A 76 -3.40 -0.04 -13.12
C THR A 76 -3.08 -0.75 -11.81
N LYS A 77 -2.41 -1.90 -11.90
CA LYS A 77 -1.78 -2.55 -10.74
C LYS A 77 -0.27 -2.53 -10.94
N GLU A 78 0.48 -2.20 -9.90
CA GLU A 78 1.94 -2.04 -10.01
C GLU A 78 2.67 -2.16 -8.66
N CYS A 79 3.99 -2.30 -8.71
CA CYS A 79 4.86 -1.98 -7.57
C CYS A 79 5.17 -0.49 -7.60
N ILE A 80 5.07 0.20 -6.47
CA ILE A 80 5.37 1.63 -6.39
C ILE A 80 6.10 1.98 -5.11
N SER A 81 7.00 2.96 -5.18
CA SER A 81 7.68 3.51 -4.01
C SER A 81 6.81 4.54 -3.32
N GLU A 82 7.05 4.75 -2.03
CA GLU A 82 6.41 5.82 -1.27
C GLU A 82 6.60 7.17 -1.96
N GLN A 83 7.85 7.47 -2.35
CA GLN A 83 8.17 8.72 -3.02
C GLN A 83 7.42 8.88 -4.35
N ASP A 84 7.36 7.84 -5.19
CA ASP A 84 6.68 7.94 -6.48
C ASP A 84 5.16 8.04 -6.33
N HIS A 85 4.59 7.37 -5.33
CA HIS A 85 3.16 7.50 -5.01
C HIS A 85 2.80 8.95 -4.66
N TYR A 86 3.54 9.58 -3.75
CA TYR A 86 3.25 10.93 -3.28
C TYR A 86 3.63 12.05 -4.26
N ARG A 87 4.19 11.73 -5.44
CA ARG A 87 4.27 12.69 -6.55
C ARG A 87 2.91 12.92 -7.21
N VAL A 88 2.02 11.93 -7.13
CA VAL A 88 0.70 11.97 -7.76
C VAL A 88 -0.38 12.30 -6.73
N PHE A 89 -0.24 11.79 -5.50
CA PHE A 89 -1.21 11.95 -4.43
C PHE A 89 -0.65 12.80 -3.29
N PRO A 90 -1.41 13.74 -2.71
CA PRO A 90 -0.95 14.49 -1.56
C PRO A 90 -0.77 13.57 -0.34
N LEU A 91 0.31 13.77 0.41
CA LEU A 91 0.56 13.08 1.68
C LEU A 91 -0.64 13.22 2.63
N ARG A 92 -1.16 12.10 3.13
CA ARG A 92 -2.17 12.13 4.19
C ARG A 92 -1.52 12.34 5.55
N GLN A 93 -2.28 12.97 6.47
CA GLN A 93 -1.81 13.31 7.82
C GLN A 93 -1.85 12.14 8.80
N TYR A 94 -2.34 10.96 8.36
CA TYR A 94 -2.45 9.76 9.18
C TYR A 94 -1.63 8.66 8.52
N SER A 95 -0.59 8.19 9.21
CA SER A 95 0.22 7.06 8.78
C SER A 95 -0.48 5.77 9.17
N PHE A 96 -0.96 5.01 8.19
CA PHE A 96 -1.11 3.57 8.34
C PHE A 96 0.10 2.94 7.66
N ASP A 97 0.93 2.25 8.45
CA ASP A 97 2.25 1.84 8.01
C ASP A 97 2.24 0.72 6.95
N GLU A 98 1.07 0.09 6.69
CA GLU A 98 0.99 -1.10 5.85
C GLU A 98 -0.08 -1.07 4.75
N GLU A 99 -1.24 -0.43 4.96
CA GLU A 99 -2.36 -0.40 4.01
C GLU A 99 -3.10 0.94 4.02
N GLU A 100 -3.42 1.45 2.83
CA GLU A 100 -4.14 2.73 2.65
C GLU A 100 -5.05 2.63 1.43
N CYS A 101 -6.32 2.99 1.55
CA CYS A 101 -7.20 3.16 0.39
C CYS A 101 -7.86 4.53 0.42
N ASP A 102 -8.00 5.17 -0.74
CA ASP A 102 -8.56 6.50 -0.86
C ASP A 102 -9.26 6.74 -2.20
N PHE A 103 -10.30 7.58 -2.16
CA PHE A 103 -11.14 7.91 -3.30
C PHE A 103 -11.29 9.42 -3.42
N ILE A 104 -10.98 9.93 -4.61
CA ILE A 104 -11.04 11.34 -4.98
C ILE A 104 -11.97 11.48 -6.18
N GLU A 105 -12.95 12.36 -6.07
CA GLU A 105 -13.84 12.73 -7.17
C GLU A 105 -13.77 14.24 -7.41
N MET A 106 -13.50 14.64 -8.65
CA MET A 106 -13.40 16.05 -9.03
C MET A 106 -13.91 16.25 -10.46
N ASP A 107 -14.88 17.14 -10.63
CA ASP A 107 -15.50 17.49 -11.92
C ASP A 107 -15.98 16.26 -12.72
N GLY A 108 -16.51 15.24 -12.01
CA GLY A 108 -16.99 13.99 -12.61
C GLY A 108 -15.88 13.01 -13.00
N ASN A 109 -14.61 13.33 -12.75
CA ASN A 109 -13.51 12.37 -12.84
C ASN A 109 -13.35 11.66 -11.50
N GLU A 110 -13.15 10.36 -11.54
CA GLU A 110 -12.88 9.54 -10.35
C GLU A 110 -11.43 9.08 -10.35
N LEU A 111 -10.81 9.08 -9.18
CA LEU A 111 -9.50 8.51 -8.95
C LEU A 111 -9.51 7.79 -7.60
N ALA A 112 -9.36 6.47 -7.65
CA ALA A 112 -9.32 5.61 -6.48
C ALA A 112 -7.98 4.88 -6.44
N TYR A 113 -7.42 4.66 -5.25
CA TYR A 113 -6.28 3.78 -5.10
C TYR A 113 -6.32 2.99 -3.79
N CYS A 114 -5.58 1.89 -3.78
CA CYS A 114 -5.21 1.15 -2.59
C CYS A 114 -3.72 0.82 -2.62
N LEU A 115 -3.03 0.99 -1.49
CA LEU A 115 -1.66 0.60 -1.21
C LEU A 115 -1.66 -0.53 -0.19
N CYS A 116 -0.75 -1.50 -0.36
CA CYS A 116 -0.54 -2.57 0.61
C CYS A 116 0.88 -3.15 0.54
N GLN A 117 1.41 -3.67 1.65
CA GLN A 117 2.78 -4.24 1.75
C GLN A 117 2.82 -5.75 2.06
N LYS A 118 1.92 -6.55 1.47
CA LYS A 118 1.93 -8.02 1.60
C LYS A 118 1.96 -8.67 0.22
N ASN A 119 2.58 -9.84 0.11
CA ASN A 119 2.66 -10.55 -1.16
C ASN A 119 1.28 -10.79 -1.75
N PHE A 120 1.10 -10.31 -2.99
CA PHE A 120 -0.12 -10.41 -3.78
C PHE A 120 -1.35 -9.77 -3.13
N CYS A 121 -1.18 -8.81 -2.21
CA CYS A 121 -2.29 -8.16 -1.51
C CYS A 121 -3.26 -7.44 -2.45
N ASN A 122 -2.78 -6.98 -3.62
CA ASN A 122 -3.57 -6.31 -4.64
C ASN A 122 -4.30 -7.27 -5.61
N ALA A 123 -4.46 -8.55 -5.25
CA ALA A 123 -5.08 -9.58 -6.10
C ALA A 123 -6.57 -9.35 -6.36
N LYS A 124 -7.29 -8.78 -5.39
CA LYS A 124 -8.72 -8.50 -5.51
C LYS A 124 -8.96 -7.31 -6.42
N ASN A 125 -10.19 -7.14 -6.91
CA ASN A 125 -10.58 -5.88 -7.54
C ASN A 125 -10.51 -4.73 -6.52
N ILE A 126 -10.48 -3.50 -7.00
CA ILE A 126 -10.31 -2.34 -6.11
C ILE A 126 -11.49 -2.19 -5.13
N VAL A 127 -12.72 -2.54 -5.52
CA VAL A 127 -13.91 -2.44 -4.66
C VAL A 127 -13.76 -3.33 -3.43
N ASP A 128 -13.33 -4.58 -3.63
CA ASP A 128 -13.11 -5.52 -2.52
C ASP A 128 -11.89 -5.12 -1.67
N GLN A 129 -10.88 -4.46 -2.25
CA GLN A 129 -9.77 -3.89 -1.47
C GLN A 129 -10.23 -2.76 -0.54
N PHE A 130 -11.17 -1.91 -0.97
CA PHE A 130 -11.79 -0.91 -0.10
C PHE A 130 -12.56 -1.55 1.05
N VAL A 131 -13.31 -2.63 0.77
CA VAL A 131 -14.04 -3.37 1.81
C VAL A 131 -13.06 -3.94 2.85
N ASP A 132 -11.99 -4.58 2.41
CA ASP A 132 -10.95 -5.12 3.31
C ASP A 132 -10.34 -4.00 4.16
N PHE A 133 -9.99 -2.87 3.55
CA PHE A 133 -9.43 -1.71 4.24
C PHE A 133 -10.39 -1.17 5.31
N GLU A 134 -11.67 -0.96 4.98
CA GLU A 134 -12.67 -0.47 5.94
C GLU A 134 -12.87 -1.43 7.13
N GLU A 135 -12.87 -2.75 6.88
CA GLU A 135 -12.95 -3.75 7.94
C GLU A 135 -11.75 -3.71 8.87
N VAL A 136 -10.54 -3.52 8.31
CA VAL A 136 -9.30 -3.39 9.08
C VAL A 136 -9.31 -2.08 9.87
N SER A 137 -9.58 -0.94 9.22
CA SER A 137 -9.65 0.38 9.88
C SER A 137 -10.67 0.40 11.02
N ARG A 138 -11.82 -0.25 10.85
CA ARG A 138 -12.86 -0.33 11.90
C ARG A 138 -12.41 -1.17 13.09
N LYS A 139 -11.63 -2.24 12.89
CA LYS A 139 -11.07 -3.05 13.99
C LYS A 139 -10.08 -2.29 14.86
N PHE A 140 -9.40 -1.27 14.33
CA PHE A 140 -8.48 -0.42 15.10
C PHE A 140 -9.16 0.72 15.86
N LEU A 141 -10.47 0.93 15.65
CA LEU A 141 -11.29 1.92 16.36
C LEU A 141 -12.12 1.31 17.52
N LEU A 142 -12.04 0.00 17.74
CA LEU A 142 -12.70 -0.75 18.82
C LEU A 142 -11.67 -1.32 19.80
#